data_AF-A0A5B7EDT9-F1
#
_entry.id   AF-A0A5B7EDT9-F1
#
_cell.length_a   1.000
_cell.length_b   1.000
_cell.length_c   1.000
_cell.angle_alpha   90.00
_cell.angle_beta   90.00
_cell.angle_gamma   90.00
#
_symmetry.space_group_name_H-M   'P 1'
#
loop_
_entity.id
_entity.type
_entity.pdbx_description
1 polymer ?
#
loop_
_entity_poly.entity_id
_entity_poly.type
_entity_poly.pdbx_seq_one_letter_code
_entity_poly.pdbx_strand_id
1 'polypeptide(L)'
;MKFNEQKFELLRLGPNTEIKDTTKLYTGKHQQIIPIHAVKCLGVKMSDDATFQQHISEAANKARRMVGWVLRTFKSRGKDVMLALWKALIQPILDYCSQL
;
A
#
# COMPACT_ATOMS: atom_id res chain seq x y z
N MET A 1 -3.34 -23.07 18.12
CA MET A 1 -2.81 -22.72 16.78
C MET A 1 -1.43 -22.09 16.95
N LYS A 2 -0.44 -22.38 16.08
CA LYS A 2 0.89 -21.74 16.11
C LYS A 2 0.94 -20.62 15.05
N PHE A 3 1.45 -19.45 15.42
CA PHE A 3 1.61 -18.33 14.49
C PHE A 3 2.88 -18.49 13.63
N ASN A 4 2.88 -17.89 12.44
CA ASN A 4 4.06 -17.85 11.58
C ASN A 4 4.93 -16.63 11.92
N GLU A 5 5.96 -16.86 12.73
CA GLU A 5 6.88 -15.83 13.22
C GLU A 5 7.67 -15.13 12.10
N GLN A 6 7.91 -15.80 10.97
CA GLN A 6 8.66 -15.22 9.84
C GLN A 6 7.90 -14.10 9.12
N LYS A 7 6.58 -13.99 9.35
CA LYS A 7 5.72 -12.96 8.75
C LYS A 7 5.50 -11.76 9.67
N PHE A 8 6.13 -11.72 10.83
CA PHE A 8 5.97 -10.60 11.74
C PHE A 8 6.75 -9.39 11.24
N GLU A 9 6.03 -8.28 11.10
CA GLU A 9 6.55 -6.98 10.69
C GLU A 9 6.28 -5.98 11.81
N LEU A 10 7.30 -5.18 12.16
CA LEU A 10 7.19 -4.17 13.22
C LEU A 10 7.18 -2.77 12.61
N LEU A 11 6.07 -2.06 12.75
CA LEU A 11 5.96 -0.64 12.43
C LEU A 11 5.85 0.17 13.73
N ARG A 12 6.64 1.24 13.88
CA ARG A 12 6.63 2.09 15.08
C ARG A 12 6.13 3.50 14.78
N LEU A 13 4.95 3.80 15.30
CA LEU A 13 4.30 5.10 15.15
C LEU A 13 4.63 6.04 16.32
N GLY A 14 4.51 7.35 16.07
CA GLY A 14 4.65 8.40 17.08
C GLY A 14 6.01 9.09 17.12
N PRO A 15 6.13 10.23 17.82
CA PRO A 15 7.33 11.08 17.78
C PRO A 15 8.42 10.69 18.79
N ASN A 16 8.09 9.94 19.85
CA ASN A 16 9.03 9.66 20.94
C ASN A 16 10.06 8.59 20.52
N THR A 17 11.28 9.03 20.21
CA THR A 17 12.39 8.16 19.80
C THR A 17 12.93 7.32 20.94
N GLU A 18 12.94 7.83 22.17
CA GLU A 18 13.45 7.09 23.35
C GLU A 18 12.67 5.78 23.57
N ILE A 19 11.35 5.83 23.46
CA ILE A 19 10.49 4.63 23.55
C ILE A 19 10.76 3.66 22.39
N LYS A 20 11.01 4.20 21.19
CA LYS A 20 11.31 3.38 20.00
C LYS A 20 12.67 2.68 20.12
N ASP A 21 13.65 3.29 20.77
CA ASP A 21 14.99 2.69 20.90
C ASP A 21 15.08 1.74 22.11
N THR A 22 14.36 2.03 23.18
CA THR A 22 14.36 1.23 24.42
C THR A 22 13.53 -0.05 24.32
N THR A 23 12.37 0.01 23.66
CA THR A 23 11.47 -1.15 23.55
C THR A 23 11.97 -2.07 22.45
N LYS A 24 12.24 -3.35 22.73
CA LYS A 24 12.58 -4.36 21.70
C LYS A 24 11.55 -5.48 21.71
N LEU A 25 11.14 -5.93 20.52
CA LEU A 25 10.19 -7.03 20.36
C LEU A 25 10.91 -8.26 19.81
N TYR A 26 10.57 -9.41 20.36
CA TYR A 26 11.16 -10.70 20.01
C TYR A 26 10.06 -11.69 19.63
N THR A 27 10.38 -12.58 18.70
CA THR A 27 9.54 -13.74 18.37
C THR A 27 9.62 -14.81 19.47
N GLY A 28 8.78 -15.85 19.40
CA GLY A 28 8.82 -16.97 20.36
C GLY A 28 10.14 -17.75 20.36
N LYS A 29 10.97 -17.58 19.32
CA LYS A 29 12.34 -18.12 19.21
C LYS A 29 13.45 -17.15 19.64
N HIS A 30 13.11 -16.07 20.33
CA HIS A 30 14.05 -15.01 20.74
C HIS A 30 14.74 -14.27 19.58
N GLN A 31 14.20 -14.35 18.37
CA GLN A 31 14.69 -13.54 17.25
C GLN A 31 14.09 -12.14 17.34
N GLN A 32 14.95 -11.11 17.31
CA GLN A 32 14.51 -9.72 17.35
C GLN A 32 13.78 -9.34 16.06
N ILE A 33 12.61 -8.70 16.20
CA ILE A 33 11.86 -8.16 15.06
C ILE A 33 12.42 -6.76 14.76
N ILE A 34 12.93 -6.59 13.55
CA ILE A 34 13.53 -5.32 13.11
C ILE A 34 12.40 -4.37 12.67
N PRO A 35 12.41 -3.11 13.12
CA PRO A 35 11.43 -2.13 12.66
C PRO A 35 11.60 -1.85 11.16
N ILE A 36 10.48 -1.72 10.47
CA ILE A 36 10.42 -1.37 9.05
C ILE A 36 9.77 0.00 8.86
N HIS A 37 10.10 0.69 7.77
CA HIS A 37 9.56 2.01 7.47
C HIS A 37 8.14 1.98 6.92
N ALA A 38 7.75 0.93 6.19
CA ALA A 38 6.43 0.86 5.58
C ALA A 38 5.92 -0.58 5.56
N VAL A 39 4.66 -0.75 5.98
CA VAL A 39 3.97 -2.04 6.01
C VAL A 39 2.78 -2.02 5.07
N LYS A 40 2.49 -3.16 4.42
CA LYS A 40 1.27 -3.31 3.62
C LYS A 40 0.19 -3.97 4.48
N CYS A 41 -0.83 -3.19 4.85
CA CYS A 41 -1.99 -3.67 5.59
C CYS A 41 -3.23 -3.64 4.69
N LEU A 42 -3.86 -4.80 4.48
CA LEU A 42 -5.07 -5.00 3.68
C LEU A 42 -5.03 -4.53 2.20
N GLY A 43 -3.89 -4.04 1.71
CA GLY A 43 -3.79 -3.44 0.37
C GLY A 43 -3.25 -2.02 0.40
N VAL A 44 -3.32 -1.37 1.56
CA VAL A 44 -2.80 -0.02 1.82
C VAL A 44 -1.38 -0.10 2.34
N LYS A 45 -0.53 0.81 1.89
CA LYS A 45 0.82 0.93 2.43
C LYS A 45 0.84 2.05 3.47
N MET A 46 1.24 1.73 4.69
CA MET A 46 1.31 2.67 5.80
C MET A 46 2.76 2.83 6.23
N SER A 47 3.25 4.07 6.26
CA SER A 47 4.61 4.38 6.70
C SER A 47 4.68 4.75 8.19
N ASP A 48 5.88 4.71 8.74
CA ASP A 48 6.20 4.99 10.15
C ASP A 48 6.04 6.47 10.52
N ASP A 49 6.08 7.36 9.52
CA ASP A 49 5.73 8.78 9.59
C ASP A 49 4.22 9.05 9.62
N ALA A 50 3.40 8.00 9.59
CA ALA A 50 1.94 8.05 9.52
C ALA A 50 1.38 8.80 8.30
N THR A 51 2.19 9.02 7.26
CA THR A 51 1.71 9.56 6.00
C THR A 51 1.30 8.44 5.05
N PHE A 52 0.49 8.78 4.04
CA PHE A 52 0.10 7.86 2.96
C PHE A 52 0.75 8.22 1.63
N GLN A 53 1.77 9.08 1.64
CA GLN A 53 2.37 9.62 0.41
C GLN A 53 2.93 8.51 -0.49
N GLN A 54 3.59 7.52 0.11
CA GLN A 54 4.09 6.35 -0.64
C GLN A 54 2.94 5.57 -1.28
N HIS A 55 1.87 5.29 -0.52
CA HIS A 55 0.70 4.58 -1.04
C HIS A 55 0.02 5.33 -2.19
N ILE A 56 -0.20 6.63 -2.03
CA ILE A 56 -0.82 7.50 -3.03
C ILE A 56 0.02 7.52 -4.30
N SER A 57 1.35 7.65 -4.19
CA SER A 57 2.26 7.61 -5.33
C SER A 57 2.20 6.27 -6.06
N GLU A 58 2.19 5.15 -5.33
CA GLU A 58 2.08 3.81 -5.90
C GLU A 58 0.73 3.57 -6.61
N ALA A 59 -0.37 4.00 -6.00
CA ALA A 59 -1.72 3.91 -6.59
C ALA A 59 -1.83 4.76 -7.87
N ALA A 60 -1.39 6.02 -7.83
CA ALA A 60 -1.38 6.91 -9.00
C ALA A 60 -0.53 6.34 -10.14
N ASN A 61 0.65 5.80 -9.84
CA ASN A 61 1.50 5.17 -10.84
C ASN A 61 0.87 3.89 -11.43
N LYS A 62 0.19 3.09 -10.60
CA LYS A 62 -0.55 1.92 -11.06
C LYS A 62 -1.71 2.32 -12.00
N ALA A 63 -2.47 3.35 -11.64
CA ALA A 63 -3.53 3.89 -12.49
C ALA A 63 -2.98 4.42 -13.83
N ARG A 64 -1.88 5.19 -13.83
CA ARG A 64 -1.22 5.68 -15.06
C ARG A 64 -0.77 4.55 -15.97
N ARG A 65 -0.19 3.48 -15.42
CA ARG A 65 0.17 2.30 -16.22
C ARG A 65 -1.05 1.64 -16.85
N MET A 66 -2.16 1.54 -16.10
CA MET A 66 -3.41 0.98 -16.61
C MET A 66 -4.01 1.85 -17.72
N VAL A 67 -4.01 3.18 -17.57
CA VAL A 67 -4.40 4.13 -18.64
C VAL A 67 -3.55 3.90 -19.89
N GLY A 68 -2.22 3.86 -19.74
CA GLY A 68 -1.31 3.62 -20.86
C GLY A 68 -1.56 2.28 -21.56
N TRP A 69 -1.89 1.23 -20.79
CA TRP A 69 -2.26 -0.07 -21.34
C TRP A 69 -3.59 -0.01 -22.09
N VAL A 70 -4.64 0.59 -21.51
CA VAL A 70 -5.95 0.75 -22.15
C VAL A 70 -5.81 1.47 -23.50
N LEU A 71 -5.05 2.56 -23.54
CA LEU A 71 -4.83 3.36 -24.75
C LEU A 71 -4.02 2.63 -25.83
N ARG A 72 -3.23 1.61 -25.49
CA ARG A 72 -2.48 0.80 -26.48
C ARG A 72 -3.26 -0.42 -26.95
N THR A 73 -4.03 -1.04 -26.06
CA THR A 73 -4.73 -2.31 -26.33
C THR A 73 -6.02 -2.09 -27.09
N PHE A 74 -6.84 -1.12 -26.67
CA PHE A 74 -8.12 -0.87 -27.30
C PHE A 74 -7.96 0.15 -28.44
N LYS A 75 -8.47 -0.16 -29.64
CA LYS A 75 -8.46 0.77 -30.77
C LYS A 75 -9.60 1.78 -30.73
N SER A 76 -10.77 1.40 -30.20
CA SER A 76 -11.94 2.28 -30.12
C SER A 76 -11.69 3.45 -29.16
N ARG A 77 -12.07 4.67 -29.59
CA ARG A 77 -12.05 5.90 -28.78
C ARG A 77 -13.44 6.46 -28.54
N GLY A 78 -14.49 5.65 -28.77
CA GLY A 78 -15.87 6.04 -28.48
C GLY A 78 -16.04 6.35 -26.99
N LYS A 79 -16.80 7.41 -26.69
CA LYS A 79 -17.01 7.90 -25.31
C LYS A 79 -17.49 6.79 -24.37
N ASP A 80 -18.50 6.02 -24.79
CA ASP A 80 -19.11 5.00 -23.93
C ASP A 80 -18.14 3.85 -23.64
N VAL A 81 -17.36 3.42 -24.63
CA VAL A 81 -16.34 2.38 -24.47
C VAL A 81 -15.24 2.86 -23.54
N MET A 82 -14.71 4.07 -23.74
CA MET A 82 -13.67 4.62 -22.89
C MET A 82 -14.15 4.84 -21.45
N LEU A 83 -15.39 5.27 -21.27
CA LEU A 83 -16.00 5.43 -19.96
C LEU A 83 -16.18 4.09 -19.24
N ALA A 84 -16.64 3.05 -19.95
CA ALA A 84 -16.75 1.71 -19.40
C ALA A 84 -15.38 1.17 -18.96
N LEU A 85 -14.35 1.32 -19.80
CA LEU A 85 -12.98 0.90 -19.47
C LEU A 85 -12.40 1.66 -18.28
N TRP A 86 -12.65 2.97 -18.19
CA TRP A 86 -12.25 3.79 -17.04
C TRP A 86 -12.87 3.28 -15.74
N LYS A 87 -14.20 3.14 -15.72
CA LYS A 87 -14.95 2.72 -14.52
C LYS A 87 -14.60 1.31 -14.08
N ALA A 88 -14.36 0.39 -15.02
CA ALA A 88 -14.06 -1.00 -14.70
C ALA A 88 -12.61 -1.25 -14.28
N LEU A 89 -11.64 -0.55 -14.88
CA LEU A 89 -10.22 -0.91 -14.75
C LEU A 89 -9.37 0.10 -13.99
N ILE A 90 -9.68 1.39 -14.10
CA ILE A 90 -8.80 2.45 -13.60
C ILE A 90 -9.35 3.05 -12.32
N GLN A 91 -10.64 3.36 -12.29
CA GLN A 91 -11.31 3.94 -11.13
C GLN A 91 -11.13 3.10 -9.85
N PRO A 92 -11.27 1.75 -9.84
CA PRO A 92 -11.11 0.97 -8.62
C PRO A 92 -9.70 1.02 -8.01
N ILE A 93 -8.68 1.37 -8.81
CA ILE A 93 -7.31 1.54 -8.33
C ILE A 93 -7.16 2.82 -7.51
N LEU A 94 -7.91 3.86 -7.86
CA LEU A 94 -7.88 5.17 -7.23
C LEU A 94 -8.86 5.26 -6.04
N ASP A 95 -10.02 4.63 -6.17
CA ASP A 95 -11.08 4.68 -5.15
C ASP A 95 -10.75 3.82 -3.92
N TYR A 96 -9.91 2.79 -4.06
CA TYR A 96 -9.56 1.92 -2.95
C TYR A 96 -8.77 2.69 -1.87
N CYS A 97 -9.37 2.79 -0.68
CA CYS A 97 -8.84 3.55 0.45
C CYS A 97 -8.63 5.04 0.16
N SER A 98 -9.45 5.58 -0.75
CA SER A 98 -9.73 7.01 -0.86
C SER A 98 -10.84 7.40 0.11
N GLN A 99 -10.74 8.59 0.70
CA GLN A 99 -11.75 9.14 1.63
C GLN A 99 -12.89 9.87 0.90
N LEU A 100 -12.72 10.09 -0.41
CA LEU A 100 -13.67 10.72 -1.33
C LEU A 100 -14.54 9.66 -2.03
#